data_AF-A0A7V9MWI1-F1
#
_entry.id   AF-A0A7V9MWI1-F1
#
_cell.length_a   1.000
_cell.length_b   1.000
_cell.length_c   1.000
_cell.angle_alpha   90.00
_cell.angle_beta   90.00
_cell.angle_gamma   90.00
#
_symmetry.space_group_name_H-M   'P 1'
#
loop_
_entity.id
_entity.type
_entity.pdbx_description
1 polymer ?
#
loop_
_entity_poly.entity_id
_entity_poly.type
_entity_poly.pdbx_seq_one_letter_code
_entity_poly.pdbx_strand_id
1 'polypeptide(L)'
;MSVEISPQEKAASPVFAGRIDVLYALGRHYLSLPFAILCVPATLIAGRGASILPLIPLLLQLAVVIAAEQLTTAYKNRAPGSDPRFWARRYTFVSAISGATWGVAALFWFVWDSFPAQAYLALAFLGMTATEFIARSAHRPAYTVHT
;
A
#
# COMPACT_ATOMS: atom_id res chain seq x y z
N MET A 1 14.14 39.13 4.27
CA MET A 1 13.03 38.95 5.23
C MET A 1 13.14 37.54 5.78
N SER A 2 13.82 37.37 6.91
CA SER A 2 14.01 36.07 7.56
C SER A 2 12.73 35.73 8.32
N VAL A 3 11.95 34.78 7.80
CA VAL A 3 10.76 34.27 8.48
C VAL A 3 11.23 33.62 9.78
N GLU A 4 10.94 34.24 10.92
CA GLU A 4 11.16 33.64 12.24
C GLU A 4 10.21 32.45 12.39
N ILE A 5 10.76 31.25 12.17
CA ILE A 5 10.07 29.99 12.39
C ILE A 5 9.84 29.83 13.89
N SER A 6 8.59 29.63 14.30
CA SER A 6 8.23 29.57 15.72
C SER A 6 8.93 28.37 16.40
N PRO A 7 9.21 28.43 17.72
CA PRO A 7 9.82 27.31 18.45
C PRO A 7 9.03 26.00 18.31
N GLN A 8 7.70 26.08 18.18
CA GLN A 8 6.82 24.94 17.95
C GLN A 8 7.00 24.33 16.55
N GLU A 9 7.19 25.14 15.51
CA GLU A 9 7.48 24.66 14.16
C GLU A 9 8.86 23.99 14.05
N LYS A 10 9.86 24.52 14.77
CA LYS A 10 11.19 23.90 14.88
C LYS A 10 11.15 22.54 15.57
N ALA A 11 10.31 22.37 16.60
CA ALA A 11 10.13 21.09 17.29
C ALA A 11 9.24 20.09 16.52
N ALA A 12 8.28 20.59 15.73
CA ALA A 12 7.38 19.75 14.93
C ALA A 12 8.07 19.12 13.71
N SER A 13 9.05 19.80 13.11
CA SER A 13 9.82 19.31 11.95
C SER A 13 10.56 17.97 12.18
N PRO A 14 11.36 17.79 13.26
CA PRO A 14 12.04 16.53 13.52
C PRO A 14 11.07 15.40 13.90
N VAL A 15 9.99 15.71 14.63
CA VAL A 15 8.94 14.73 14.95
C VAL A 15 8.24 14.26 13.67
N PHE A 16 7.96 15.18 12.75
CA PHE A 16 7.37 14.84 11.46
C PHE A 16 8.30 13.95 10.63
N ALA A 17 9.58 14.31 10.51
CA ALA A 17 10.58 13.51 9.81
C ALA A 17 10.68 12.09 10.39
N GLY A 18 10.74 11.95 11.72
CA GLY A 18 10.80 10.64 12.38
C GLY A 18 9.57 9.77 12.13
N ARG A 19 8.37 10.34 11.98
CA ARG A 19 7.19 9.56 11.61
C ARG A 19 7.25 9.05 10.17
N ILE A 20 7.83 9.81 9.23
CA ILE A 20 8.04 9.36 7.86
C ILE A 20 9.08 8.23 7.84
N ASP A 21 10.13 8.31 8.66
CA ASP A 21 11.10 7.22 8.80
C ASP A 21 10.43 5.92 9.29
N VAL A 22 9.52 6.00 10.26
CA VAL A 22 8.74 4.85 10.75
C VAL A 22 7.84 4.26 9.64
N LEU A 23 7.17 5.10 8.84
CA LEU A 23 6.34 4.62 7.72
C LEU A 23 7.15 3.82 6.70
N TYR A 24 8.33 4.31 6.32
CA TYR A 24 9.20 3.63 5.38
C TYR A 24 9.89 2.39 5.99
N ALA A 25 10.08 2.34 7.31
CA ALA A 25 10.58 1.16 8.00
C ALA A 25 9.52 0.05 8.13
N LEU A 26 8.24 0.41 8.30
CA LEU A 26 7.12 -0.52 8.44
C LEU A 26 6.55 -1.01 7.09
N GLY A 27 6.90 -0.35 5.98
CA GLY A 27 6.45 -0.72 4.63
C GLY A 27 6.96 -2.09 4.19
N ARG A 28 6.25 -3.16 4.56
CA ARG A 28 6.49 -4.53 4.09
C ARG A 28 5.55 -4.85 2.93
N HIS A 29 5.81 -4.22 1.79
CA HIS A 29 4.94 -4.25 0.61
C HIS A 29 4.75 -5.66 0.03
N TYR A 30 5.73 -6.55 0.23
CA TYR A 30 5.71 -7.95 -0.21
C TYR A 30 4.70 -8.84 0.53
N LEU A 31 4.17 -8.43 1.70
CA LEU A 31 3.20 -9.23 2.46
C LEU A 31 1.86 -9.40 1.73
N SER A 32 1.60 -8.59 0.71
CA SER A 32 0.42 -8.67 -0.14
C SER A 32 0.46 -9.82 -1.16
N LEU A 33 1.65 -10.24 -1.58
CA LEU A 33 1.83 -11.19 -2.69
C LEU A 33 1.31 -12.60 -2.39
N PRO A 34 1.48 -13.18 -1.18
CA PRO A 34 0.93 -14.51 -0.89
C PRO A 34 -0.60 -14.55 -1.01
N PHE A 35 -1.30 -13.50 -0.56
CA PHE A 35 -2.76 -13.41 -0.69
C PHE A 35 -3.18 -13.28 -2.16
N ALA A 36 -2.46 -12.46 -2.93
CA ALA A 36 -2.66 -12.31 -4.37
C ALA A 36 -2.51 -13.62 -5.13
N ILE A 37 -1.42 -14.36 -4.84
CA ILE A 37 -1.11 -15.64 -5.47
C ILE A 37 -2.21 -16.66 -5.20
N LEU A 38 -2.77 -16.68 -3.99
CA LEU A 38 -3.82 -17.61 -3.59
C LEU A 38 -5.21 -17.24 -4.16
N CYS A 39 -5.47 -15.97 -4.46
CA CYS A 39 -6.68 -15.57 -5.19
C CYS A 39 -6.75 -16.17 -6.60
N VAL A 40 -5.60 -16.31 -7.29
CA VAL A 40 -5.57 -16.86 -8.67
C VAL A 40 -6.13 -18.29 -8.77
N PRO A 41 -5.63 -19.31 -8.03
CA PRO A 41 -6.19 -20.65 -8.09
C PRO A 41 -7.61 -20.70 -7.54
N ALA A 42 -7.94 -19.89 -6.52
CA ALA A 42 -9.31 -19.81 -6.01
C ALA A 42 -10.30 -19.38 -7.10
N THR A 43 -9.95 -18.38 -7.91
CA THR A 43 -10.76 -17.93 -9.05
C THR A 43 -10.77 -18.95 -10.19
N LEU A 44 -9.63 -19.57 -10.53
CA LEU A 44 -9.56 -20.55 -11.63
C LEU A 44 -10.34 -21.84 -11.34
N ILE A 45 -10.22 -22.36 -10.11
CA ILE A 45 -10.92 -23.57 -9.68
C ILE A 45 -12.42 -23.31 -9.58
N ALA A 46 -12.83 -22.15 -9.04
CA ALA A 46 -14.23 -21.79 -8.88
C ALA A 46 -14.91 -21.36 -10.19
N GLY A 47 -14.18 -20.67 -11.09
CA GLY A 47 -14.68 -20.13 -12.35
C GLY A 47 -14.80 -21.14 -13.49
N ARG A 48 -14.47 -22.42 -13.25
CA ARG A 48 -14.61 -23.53 -14.21
C ARG A 48 -14.01 -23.25 -15.60
N GLY A 49 -12.82 -22.61 -15.66
CA GLY A 49 -12.16 -22.34 -16.94
C GLY A 49 -10.71 -21.86 -16.78
N ALA A 50 -9.83 -22.34 -17.67
CA ALA A 50 -8.45 -21.88 -17.77
C ALA A 50 -8.41 -20.53 -18.50
N SER A 51 -8.58 -19.43 -17.75
CA SER A 51 -8.50 -18.07 -18.27
C SER A 51 -7.24 -17.37 -17.74
N ILE A 52 -6.61 -16.55 -18.57
CA ILE A 52 -5.46 -15.74 -18.14
C ILE A 52 -5.87 -14.49 -17.36
N LEU A 53 -7.16 -14.12 -17.40
CA LEU A 53 -7.70 -12.90 -16.79
C LEU A 53 -7.37 -12.75 -15.30
N PRO A 54 -7.42 -13.80 -14.44
CA PRO A 54 -7.04 -13.69 -13.04
C PRO A 54 -5.56 -13.39 -12.79
N LEU A 55 -4.68 -13.51 -13.80
CA LEU A 55 -3.27 -13.16 -13.67
C LEU A 55 -3.02 -11.66 -13.80
N ILE A 56 -3.91 -10.91 -14.45
CA ILE A 56 -3.73 -9.47 -14.69
C ILE A 56 -3.59 -8.68 -13.37
N PRO A 57 -4.45 -8.87 -12.35
CA PRO A 57 -4.29 -8.16 -11.08
C PRO A 57 -3.04 -8.60 -10.31
N LEU A 58 -2.63 -9.87 -10.43
CA LEU A 58 -1.39 -10.36 -9.81
C LEU A 58 -0.16 -9.65 -10.38
N LEU A 59 -0.09 -9.52 -11.71
CA LEU A 59 1.00 -8.80 -12.38
C LEU A 59 1.00 -7.31 -12.02
N LEU A 60 -0.18 -6.69 -11.92
CA LEU A 60 -0.30 -5.30 -11.50
C LEU A 60 0.18 -5.10 -10.05
N GLN A 61 -0.21 -6.00 -9.14
CA GLN A 61 0.24 -5.97 -7.75
C GLN A 61 1.76 -6.16 -7.65
N LEU A 62 2.34 -7.06 -8.45
CA LEU A 62 3.80 -7.23 -8.52
C LEU A 62 4.50 -5.94 -8.94
N ALA A 63 3.99 -5.25 -9.98
CA ALA A 63 4.53 -3.98 -10.43
C ALA A 63 4.46 -2.89 -9.34
N VAL A 64 3.34 -2.83 -8.60
CA VAL A 64 3.17 -1.89 -7.48
C VAL A 64 4.13 -2.20 -6.34
N VAL A 65 4.33 -3.47 -5.98
CA VAL A 65 5.30 -3.89 -4.96
C VAL A 65 6.71 -3.48 -5.36
N ILE A 66 7.11 -3.73 -6.60
CA ILE A 66 8.42 -3.30 -7.12
C ILE A 66 8.56 -1.78 -7.02
N ALA A 67 7.56 -1.01 -7.45
CA ALA A 67 7.60 0.45 -7.36
C ALA A 67 7.71 0.94 -5.91
N ALA A 68 7.03 0.30 -4.97
CA ALA A 68 7.08 0.65 -3.55
C ALA A 68 8.44 0.31 -2.90
N GLU A 69 9.04 -0.82 -3.26
CA GLU A 69 10.40 -1.19 -2.84
C GLU A 69 11.45 -0.24 -3.40
N GLN A 70 11.33 0.15 -4.68
CA GLN A 70 12.20 1.16 -5.29
C GLN A 70 12.06 2.51 -4.58
N LEU A 71 10.83 2.93 -4.25
CA LEU A 71 10.60 4.16 -3.49
C LEU A 71 11.21 4.09 -2.09
N THR A 72 11.10 2.95 -1.42
CA THR A 72 11.67 2.72 -0.09
C THR A 72 13.20 2.73 -0.13
N THR A 73 13.79 2.12 -1.15
CA THR A 73 15.24 2.14 -1.39
C THR A 73 15.74 3.56 -1.68
N ALA A 74 15.03 4.30 -2.53
CA ALA A 74 15.34 5.71 -2.81
C ALA A 74 15.24 6.59 -1.55
N TYR A 75 14.27 6.31 -0.67
CA TYR A 75 14.14 7.00 0.61
C TYR A 75 15.30 6.68 1.57
N LYS A 76 15.77 5.43 1.62
CA LYS A 76 16.92 5.04 2.46
C LYS A 76 18.23 5.66 1.97
N ASN A 77 18.39 5.84 0.66
CA ASN A 77 19.58 6.43 0.04
C ASN A 77 19.51 7.95 -0.13
N ARG A 78 18.51 8.62 0.46
CA ARG A 78 18.30 10.07 0.28
C ARG A 78 19.41 10.89 0.94
N ALA A 79 19.69 12.08 0.38
CA ALA A 79 20.63 13.01 0.99
C ALA A 79 20.15 13.47 2.39
N PRO A 80 21.06 13.62 3.38
CA PRO A 80 20.73 14.18 4.68
C PRO A 80 20.09 15.57 4.53
N GLY A 81 18.92 15.78 5.12
CA GLY A 81 18.18 17.05 5.01
C GLY A 81 17.18 17.14 3.85
N SER A 82 16.95 16.06 3.10
CA SER A 82 15.87 16.02 2.09
C SER A 82 14.50 16.32 2.71
N ASP A 83 13.65 17.08 2.00
CA ASP A 83 12.32 17.49 2.48
C ASP A 83 11.44 16.26 2.84
N PRO A 84 11.05 16.10 4.12
CA PRO A 84 10.16 15.02 4.55
C PRO A 84 8.79 15.06 3.87
N ARG A 85 8.27 16.24 3.49
CA ARG A 85 6.94 16.39 2.87
C ARG A 85 6.90 15.81 1.47
N PHE A 86 7.99 15.95 0.73
CA PHE A 86 8.16 15.38 -0.60
C PHE A 86 8.04 13.85 -0.58
N TRP A 87 8.72 13.20 0.37
CA TRP A 87 8.69 11.76 0.53
C TRP A 87 7.35 11.25 1.07
N ALA A 88 6.75 11.98 2.01
CA ALA A 88 5.40 11.69 2.50
C ALA A 88 4.38 11.65 1.34
N ARG A 89 4.41 12.63 0.43
CA ARG A 89 3.51 12.67 -0.74
C ARG A 89 3.69 11.47 -1.65
N ARG A 90 4.94 11.07 -1.94
CA ARG A 90 5.23 9.89 -2.77
C ARG A 90 4.72 8.60 -2.12
N TYR A 91 4.92 8.45 -0.81
CA TYR A 91 4.41 7.33 -0.05
C TYR A 91 2.87 7.25 -0.12
N THR A 92 2.18 8.39 0.02
CA THR A 92 0.72 8.47 -0.13
C THR A 92 0.25 8.06 -1.53
N PHE A 93 0.92 8.53 -2.59
CA PHE A 93 0.55 8.15 -3.96
C PHE A 93 0.70 6.66 -4.21
N VAL A 94 1.83 6.05 -3.81
CA VAL A 94 2.03 4.60 -3.96
C VAL A 94 1.00 3.82 -3.12
N SER A 95 0.69 4.30 -1.92
CA SER A 95 -0.34 3.72 -1.05
C SER A 95 -1.73 3.76 -1.70
N ALA A 96 -2.08 4.86 -2.36
CA ALA A 96 -3.35 5.01 -3.08
C ALA A 96 -3.42 4.09 -4.30
N ILE A 97 -2.34 3.99 -5.08
CA ILE A 97 -2.24 3.08 -6.24
C ILE A 97 -2.36 1.62 -5.79
N SER A 98 -1.71 1.25 -4.66
CA SER A 98 -1.84 -0.08 -4.07
C SER A 98 -3.30 -0.40 -3.72
N GLY A 99 -4.00 0.50 -3.03
CA GLY A 99 -5.41 0.34 -2.71
C GLY A 99 -6.31 0.22 -3.95
N ALA A 100 -6.10 1.09 -4.95
CA ALA A 100 -6.84 1.04 -6.21
C ALA A 100 -6.62 -0.28 -6.96
N THR A 101 -5.40 -0.79 -6.95
CA THR A 101 -5.04 -2.07 -7.57
C THR A 101 -5.82 -3.24 -6.93
N TRP A 102 -5.98 -3.24 -5.60
CA TRP A 102 -6.83 -4.21 -4.92
C TRP A 102 -8.31 -4.05 -5.32
N GLY A 103 -8.81 -2.81 -5.41
CA GLY A 103 -10.18 -2.56 -5.91
C GLY A 103 -10.41 -3.13 -7.31
N VAL A 104 -9.46 -2.94 -8.23
CA VAL A 104 -9.50 -3.55 -9.57
C VAL A 104 -9.46 -5.08 -9.46
N ALA A 105 -8.59 -5.63 -8.62
CA ALA A 105 -8.46 -7.07 -8.44
C ALA A 105 -9.77 -7.74 -8.00
N ALA A 106 -10.60 -7.07 -7.20
CA ALA A 106 -11.93 -7.57 -6.83
C ALA A 106 -12.77 -7.87 -8.07
N LEU A 107 -12.73 -7.04 -9.11
CA LEU A 107 -13.52 -7.23 -10.32
C LEU A 107 -13.12 -8.49 -11.10
N PHE A 108 -11.86 -8.91 -11.00
CA PHE A 108 -11.33 -10.07 -11.71
C PHE A 108 -11.39 -11.36 -10.88
N TRP A 109 -11.23 -11.24 -9.56
CA TRP A 109 -11.19 -12.40 -8.67
C TRP A 109 -12.53 -12.75 -8.02
N PHE A 110 -13.52 -11.86 -8.11
CA PHE A 110 -14.87 -12.14 -7.62
C PHE A 110 -15.59 -13.15 -8.52
N VAL A 111 -16.03 -14.26 -7.93
CA VAL A 111 -16.78 -15.32 -8.61
C VAL A 111 -18.20 -15.35 -8.04
N TRP A 112 -19.19 -14.96 -8.85
CA TRP A 112 -20.59 -14.84 -8.42
C TRP A 112 -21.19 -16.16 -7.91
N ASP A 113 -20.80 -17.29 -8.48
CA ASP A 113 -21.40 -18.59 -8.20
C ASP A 113 -20.61 -19.44 -7.19
N SER A 114 -19.68 -18.85 -6.45
CA SER A 114 -18.84 -19.59 -5.49
C SER A 114 -18.69 -18.86 -4.17
N PHE A 115 -19.50 -19.28 -3.19
CA PHE A 115 -19.40 -18.81 -1.81
C PHE A 115 -17.99 -19.01 -1.21
N PRO A 116 -17.29 -20.15 -1.40
CA PRO A 116 -15.93 -20.30 -0.91
C PRO A 116 -14.94 -19.28 -1.49
N ALA A 117 -15.05 -18.97 -2.80
CA ALA A 117 -14.19 -17.97 -3.43
C ALA A 117 -14.52 -16.56 -2.93
N GLN A 118 -15.79 -16.23 -2.73
CA GLN A 118 -16.22 -14.96 -2.15
C GLN A 118 -15.74 -14.78 -0.71
N ALA A 119 -15.89 -15.81 0.13
CA ALA A 119 -15.43 -15.79 1.51
C ALA A 119 -13.90 -15.65 1.59
N TYR A 120 -13.17 -16.39 0.75
CA TYR A 120 -11.72 -16.25 0.66
C TYR A 120 -11.30 -14.84 0.25
N LEU A 121 -11.93 -14.28 -0.78
CA LEU A 121 -11.67 -12.92 -1.25
C LEU A 121 -11.95 -11.90 -0.14
N ALA A 122 -13.08 -12.02 0.57
CA ALA A 122 -13.41 -11.14 1.69
C ALA A 122 -12.35 -11.21 2.80
N LEU A 123 -11.89 -12.41 3.15
CA LEU A 123 -10.81 -12.60 4.15
C LEU A 123 -9.47 -12.02 3.67
N ALA A 124 -9.13 -12.17 2.40
CA ALA A 124 -7.93 -11.57 1.82
C ALA A 124 -7.99 -10.05 1.89
N PHE A 125 -9.12 -9.43 1.51
CA PHE A 125 -9.32 -7.99 1.62
C PHE A 125 -9.29 -7.50 3.07
N LEU A 126 -9.89 -8.26 4.00
CA LEU A 126 -9.84 -7.95 5.43
C LEU A 126 -8.40 -7.96 5.96
N GLY A 127 -7.61 -8.99 5.63
CA GLY A 127 -6.21 -9.11 6.04
C GLY A 127 -5.34 -7.98 5.47
N MET A 128 -5.56 -7.63 4.20
CA MET A 128 -4.84 -6.55 3.52
C MET A 128 -5.18 -5.18 4.11
N THR A 129 -6.47 -4.87 4.29
CA THR A 129 -6.91 -3.60 4.87
C THR A 129 -6.47 -3.46 6.33
N ALA A 130 -6.53 -4.53 7.12
CA ALA A 130 -6.03 -4.52 8.49
C ALA A 130 -4.51 -4.27 8.56
N THR A 131 -3.74 -4.92 7.69
CA THR A 131 -2.27 -4.75 7.64
C THR A 131 -1.89 -3.33 7.23
N GLU A 132 -2.54 -2.79 6.20
CA GLU A 132 -2.33 -1.40 5.77
C GLU A 132 -2.76 -0.39 6.83
N PHE A 133 -3.87 -0.66 7.53
CA PHE A 133 -4.30 0.16 8.66
C PHE A 133 -3.27 0.14 9.79
N ILE A 134 -2.77 -1.04 10.18
CA ILE A 134 -1.77 -1.13 11.24
C ILE A 134 -0.47 -0.41 10.83
N ALA A 135 0.03 -0.66 9.62
CA ALA A 135 1.27 -0.07 9.13
C ALA A 135 1.20 1.47 9.06
N ARG A 136 0.03 2.01 8.69
CA ARG A 136 -0.15 3.46 8.49
C ARG A 136 -0.63 4.20 9.76
N SER A 137 -1.14 3.48 10.76
CA SER A 137 -1.62 4.05 12.03
C SER A 137 -0.55 4.83 12.80
N ALA A 138 0.73 4.54 12.54
CA ALA A 138 1.88 5.26 13.09
C ALA A 138 1.97 6.74 12.64
N HIS A 139 1.29 7.14 11.56
CA HIS A 139 1.27 8.53 11.07
C HIS A 139 -0.15 8.98 10.67
N ARG A 140 -0.89 9.57 11.62
CA ARG A 140 -2.26 10.10 11.41
C ARG A 140 -2.48 10.90 10.11
N PRO A 141 -1.57 11.78 9.65
CA PRO A 141 -1.77 12.53 8.40
C PRO A 141 -1.82 11.65 7.13
N ALA A 142 -1.38 10.39 7.18
CA ALA A 142 -1.54 9.45 6.07
C ALA A 142 -3.01 9.07 5.82
N TYR A 143 -3.91 9.29 6.80
CA TYR A 143 -5.36 9.05 6.66
C TYR A 143 -6.13 10.28 6.21
N THR A 144 -5.63 11.49 6.50
CA THR A 144 -6.35 12.74 6.26
C THR A 144 -6.31 13.22 4.81
N VAL A 145 -5.71 12.44 3.89
CA VAL A 145 -5.78 12.70 2.44
C VAL A 145 -7.05 12.09 1.83
N HIS A 146 -7.87 11.40 2.63
CA HIS A 146 -9.18 10.87 2.24
C HIS A 146 -10.37 11.78 2.62
N THR A 147 -10.13 13.05 2.94
CA THR A 147 -11.15 14.10 3.14
C THR A 147 -10.79 15.31 2.31
#